data_AF-A0A0S8AV21-F1
#
_entry.id   AF-A0A0S8AV21-F1
#
_cell.length_a   1.000
_cell.length_b   1.000
_cell.length_c   1.000
_cell.angle_alpha   90.00
_cell.angle_beta   90.00
_cell.angle_gamma   90.00
#
_symmetry.space_group_name_H-M   'P 1'
#
loop_
_entity.id
_entity.type
_entity.pdbx_description
1 polymer ?
#
loop_
_entity_poly.entity_id
_entity_poly.type
_entity_poly.pdbx_seq_one_letter_code
_entity_poly.pdbx_strand_id
1 'polypeptide(L)'
;MKAKNQQKSTDEDRNELARQLKEAFKTVSPFIEKHTEIVCPECEKVCCADKHGRHDSNDLLFLGSLGTDIPEFLHEREENDACRFIGETGCCLERWMRPYRCTFFFCDILLKSIETDNAKLYGAFISYFQYLVSLRQELIG
;
A
#
# COMPACT_ATOMS: atom_id res chain seq x y z
N MET A 1 -30.16 -12.48 -20.31
CA MET A 1 -29.43 -11.33 -20.90
C MET A 1 -29.22 -10.19 -19.89
N LYS A 2 -30.14 -9.90 -18.95
CA LYS A 2 -29.97 -8.81 -17.95
C LYS A 2 -28.78 -8.99 -16.98
N ALA A 3 -28.54 -10.20 -16.47
CA ALA A 3 -27.44 -10.47 -15.52
C ALA A 3 -26.03 -10.20 -16.07
N LYS A 4 -25.80 -10.41 -17.39
CA LYS A 4 -24.49 -10.17 -18.02
C LYS A 4 -24.18 -8.69 -18.22
N ASN A 5 -25.19 -7.84 -18.44
CA ASN A 5 -25.01 -6.39 -18.57
C ASN A 5 -24.81 -5.71 -17.21
N GLN A 6 -25.48 -6.20 -16.17
CA GLN A 6 -25.38 -5.63 -14.82
C GLN A 6 -24.05 -6.00 -14.14
N GLN A 7 -23.55 -7.20 -14.39
CA GLN A 7 -22.21 -7.62 -13.93
C GLN A 7 -21.09 -6.82 -14.61
N LYS A 8 -21.25 -6.51 -15.91
CA LYS A 8 -20.26 -5.75 -16.68
C LYS A 8 -20.12 -4.31 -16.20
N SER A 9 -21.22 -3.63 -15.88
CA SER A 9 -21.18 -2.26 -15.34
C SER A 9 -20.52 -2.19 -13.97
N THR A 10 -20.80 -3.17 -13.09
CA THR A 10 -20.19 -3.20 -11.75
C THR A 10 -18.69 -3.47 -11.78
N ASP A 11 -18.22 -4.25 -12.76
CA ASP A 11 -16.78 -4.51 -12.93
C ASP A 11 -16.07 -3.29 -13.52
N GLU A 12 -16.71 -2.55 -14.44
CA GLU A 12 -16.20 -1.27 -14.96
C GLU A 12 -16.06 -0.20 -13.86
N ASP A 13 -17.08 -0.06 -13.00
CA ASP A 13 -17.05 0.86 -11.85
C ASP A 13 -15.93 0.50 -10.86
N ARG A 14 -15.76 -0.80 -10.58
CA ARG A 14 -14.68 -1.30 -9.70
C ARG A 14 -13.29 -1.01 -10.27
N ASN A 15 -13.10 -1.23 -11.57
CA ASN A 15 -11.82 -0.98 -12.24
C ASN A 15 -11.46 0.52 -12.21
N GLU A 16 -12.46 1.38 -12.36
CA GLU A 16 -12.28 2.84 -12.26
C GLU A 16 -11.93 3.26 -10.82
N LEU A 17 -12.63 2.76 -9.80
CA LEU A 17 -12.27 2.98 -8.40
C LEU A 17 -10.85 2.49 -8.09
N ALA A 18 -10.46 1.32 -8.63
CA ALA A 18 -9.11 0.80 -8.47
C ALA A 18 -8.06 1.72 -9.14
N ARG A 19 -8.33 2.24 -10.34
CA ARG A 19 -7.44 3.23 -10.97
C ARG A 19 -7.31 4.49 -10.13
N GLN A 20 -8.41 5.03 -9.60
CA GLN A 20 -8.38 6.21 -8.73
C GLN A 20 -7.58 5.94 -7.45
N LEU A 21 -7.78 4.77 -6.82
CA LEU A 21 -7.04 4.37 -5.64
C LEU A 21 -5.54 4.24 -5.92
N LYS A 22 -5.15 3.68 -7.06
CA LYS A 22 -3.75 3.62 -7.51
C LYS A 22 -3.13 5.01 -7.65
N GLU A 23 -3.82 5.94 -8.29
CA GLU A 23 -3.33 7.32 -8.44
C GLU A 23 -3.29 8.05 -7.09
N ALA A 24 -4.23 7.77 -6.18
CA ALA A 24 -4.17 8.28 -4.83
C ALA A 24 -2.95 7.78 -4.07
N PHE A 25 -2.63 6.48 -4.18
CA PHE A 25 -1.38 5.93 -3.65
C PHE A 25 -0.15 6.63 -4.21
N LYS A 26 -0.05 6.78 -5.54
CA LYS A 26 1.07 7.47 -6.18
C LYS A 26 1.24 8.90 -5.69
N THR A 27 0.14 9.58 -5.37
CA THR A 27 0.17 10.96 -4.87
C THR A 27 0.71 11.03 -3.43
N VAL A 28 0.35 10.09 -2.55
CA VAL A 28 0.86 10.07 -1.15
C VAL A 28 2.25 9.46 -1.01
N SER A 29 2.65 8.60 -1.95
CA SER A 29 3.85 7.78 -1.82
C SER A 29 5.14 8.59 -1.65
N PRO A 30 5.40 9.66 -2.43
CA PRO A 30 6.63 10.44 -2.32
C PRO A 30 6.87 11.02 -0.92
N PHE A 31 5.80 11.42 -0.22
CA PHE A 31 5.92 11.93 1.14
C PHE A 31 6.47 10.85 2.07
N ILE A 32 5.90 9.65 2.05
CA ILE A 32 6.36 8.56 2.93
C ILE A 32 7.71 7.99 2.46
N GLU A 33 7.92 7.87 1.14
CA GLU A 33 9.14 7.32 0.54
C GLU A 33 10.36 8.13 0.90
N LYS A 34 10.26 9.46 0.86
CA LYS A 34 11.30 10.39 1.36
C LYS A 34 11.80 10.00 2.75
N HIS A 35 10.90 9.62 3.66
CA HIS A 35 11.28 9.26 5.02
C HIS A 35 11.82 7.83 5.12
N THR A 36 11.24 6.88 4.39
CA THR A 36 11.75 5.49 4.39
C THR A 36 13.13 5.38 3.77
N GLU A 37 13.45 6.14 2.73
CA GLU A 37 14.78 6.14 2.10
C GLU A 37 15.89 6.64 3.05
N ILE A 38 15.53 7.47 4.03
CA ILE A 38 16.45 7.96 5.06
C ILE A 38 16.55 6.97 6.22
N VAL A 39 15.41 6.43 6.66
CA VAL A 39 15.31 5.64 7.91
C VAL A 39 15.64 4.17 7.70
N CYS A 40 15.21 3.56 6.59
CA CYS A 40 15.34 2.12 6.38
C CYS A 40 16.79 1.63 6.22
N PRO A 41 17.71 2.33 5.51
CA PRO A 41 19.10 1.90 5.38
C PRO A 41 19.84 1.78 6.72
N GLU A 42 19.51 2.65 7.68
CA GLU A 42 20.16 2.72 9.00
C GLU A 42 19.48 1.81 10.04
N CYS A 43 18.53 0.96 9.63
CA CYS A 43 17.73 0.17 10.55
C CYS A 43 18.49 -1.08 11.03
N GLU A 44 19.11 -1.00 12.21
CA GLU A 44 19.83 -2.13 12.82
C GLU A 44 18.94 -3.36 13.08
N LYS A 45 17.66 -3.12 13.36
CA LYS A 45 16.65 -4.17 13.59
C LYS A 45 15.48 -3.97 12.64
N VAL A 46 15.46 -4.74 11.55
CA VAL A 46 14.42 -4.69 10.53
C VAL A 46 13.04 -4.86 11.17
N CYS A 47 12.24 -3.78 11.11
CA CYS A 47 10.88 -3.77 11.65
C CYS A 47 9.85 -4.41 10.68
N CYS A 48 10.20 -4.55 9.40
CA CYS A 48 9.35 -5.16 8.38
C CYS A 48 9.41 -6.69 8.43
N ALA A 49 8.46 -7.30 9.15
CA ALA A 49 8.27 -8.76 9.18
C ALA A 49 7.48 -9.29 7.96
N ASP A 50 7.71 -10.55 7.57
CA ASP A 50 7.07 -11.20 6.42
C ASP A 50 5.55 -11.24 6.50
N LYS A 51 4.97 -11.37 7.69
CA LYS A 51 3.51 -11.28 7.88
C LYS A 51 2.89 -9.97 7.38
N HIS A 52 3.66 -8.88 7.32
CA HIS A 52 3.19 -7.61 6.79
C HIS A 52 3.14 -7.63 5.26
N GLY A 53 4.06 -8.36 4.62
CA GLY A 53 4.17 -8.51 3.17
C GLY A 53 3.15 -9.48 2.55
N ARG A 54 2.21 -10.03 3.31
CA ARG A 54 1.19 -10.94 2.78
C ARG A 54 -0.08 -10.17 2.42
N HIS A 55 -0.44 -10.20 1.15
CA HIS A 55 -1.69 -9.64 0.63
C HIS A 55 -2.89 -10.41 1.18
N ASP A 56 -3.91 -9.70 1.63
CA ASP A 56 -5.20 -10.28 2.00
C ASP A 56 -6.19 -10.28 0.80
N SER A 57 -7.39 -10.84 0.99
CA SER A 57 -8.40 -10.91 -0.08
C SER A 57 -8.78 -9.56 -0.67
N ASN A 58 -8.75 -8.48 0.11
CA ASN A 58 -9.09 -7.14 -0.34
C ASN A 58 -7.95 -6.53 -1.16
N ASP A 59 -6.71 -6.84 -0.78
CA ASP A 59 -5.54 -6.50 -1.58
C ASP A 59 -5.56 -7.24 -2.93
N LEU A 60 -5.90 -8.54 -2.94
CA LEU A 60 -6.04 -9.33 -4.15
C LEU A 60 -7.16 -8.78 -5.06
N LEU A 61 -8.30 -8.38 -4.49
CA LEU A 61 -9.40 -7.76 -5.22
C LEU A 61 -8.94 -6.47 -5.93
N PHE A 62 -8.24 -5.60 -5.21
CA PHE A 62 -7.73 -4.34 -5.74
C PHE A 62 -6.75 -4.57 -6.89
N LEU A 63 -5.74 -5.42 -6.67
CA LEU A 63 -4.72 -5.71 -7.67
C LEU A 63 -5.29 -6.44 -8.89
N GLY A 64 -6.23 -7.37 -8.66
CA GLY A 64 -6.99 -8.03 -9.72
C GLY A 64 -7.84 -7.08 -10.56
N SER A 65 -8.47 -6.07 -9.94
CA SER A 65 -9.24 -5.03 -10.65
C SER A 65 -8.34 -4.13 -11.53
N LEU A 66 -7.04 -4.09 -11.24
CA LEU A 66 -6.03 -3.43 -12.07
C LEU A 66 -5.43 -4.36 -13.13
N GLY A 67 -5.83 -5.63 -13.18
CA GLY A 67 -5.19 -6.66 -14.01
C GLY A 67 -3.71 -6.88 -13.64
N THR A 68 -3.34 -6.64 -12.38
CA THR A 68 -1.97 -6.83 -11.88
C THR A 68 -1.84 -8.20 -11.25
N ASP A 69 -1.00 -9.05 -11.83
CA ASP A 69 -0.65 -10.32 -11.23
C ASP A 69 0.25 -10.11 -10.01
N ILE A 70 -0.10 -10.74 -8.89
CA ILE A 70 0.78 -10.80 -7.74
C ILE A 70 1.72 -11.98 -7.95
N PRO A 71 3.04 -11.83 -7.73
CA PRO A 71 3.94 -12.97 -7.79
C PRO A 71 3.43 -14.10 -6.90
N GLU A 72 3.17 -15.27 -7.47
CA GLU A 72 2.91 -16.46 -6.67
C GLU A 72 4.16 -16.78 -5.87
N PHE A 73 4.03 -16.77 -4.54
CA PHE A 73 5.15 -17.06 -3.68
C PHE A 73 5.24 -18.55 -3.46
N LEU A 74 6.16 -19.16 -4.21
CA LEU A 74 6.36 -20.61 -4.27
C LEU A 74 6.86 -21.22 -2.95
N HIS A 75 7.31 -20.41 -1.98
CA HIS A 75 7.93 -20.90 -0.75
C HIS A 75 7.26 -20.29 0.48
N GLU A 76 6.84 -21.14 1.39
CA GLU A 76 6.41 -20.73 2.72
C GLU A 76 7.60 -20.14 3.48
N ARG A 77 7.36 -19.02 4.16
CA ARG A 77 8.34 -18.32 5.02
C ARG A 77 7.75 -18.18 6.40
N GLU A 78 8.59 -18.04 7.41
CA GLU A 78 8.12 -17.77 8.76
C GLU A 78 7.60 -16.33 8.86
N GLU A 79 6.51 -16.12 9.59
CA GLU A 79 5.86 -14.80 9.70
C GLU A 79 6.78 -13.70 10.26
N ASN A 80 7.75 -14.10 11.07
CA ASN A 80 8.70 -13.22 11.74
C ASN A 80 10.02 -13.03 10.97
N ASP A 81 10.19 -13.69 9.82
CA ASP A 81 11.33 -13.44 8.95
C ASP A 81 11.32 -11.99 8.46
N ALA A 82 12.48 -11.49 8.01
CA ALA A 82 12.54 -10.26 7.26
C ALA A 82 11.61 -10.33 6.03
N CYS A 83 10.80 -9.28 5.85
CA CYS A 83 9.80 -9.23 4.79
C CYS A 83 10.39 -9.56 3.42
N ARG A 84 9.71 -10.40 2.64
CA ARG A 84 10.13 -10.79 1.28
C ARG A 84 10.36 -9.65 0.29
N PHE A 85 9.86 -8.46 0.59
CA PHE A 85 10.02 -7.28 -0.25
C PHE A 85 10.95 -6.23 0.36
N ILE A 86 11.60 -6.49 1.51
CA ILE A 86 12.54 -5.52 2.07
C ILE A 86 13.83 -5.52 1.23
N GLY A 87 14.26 -4.34 0.81
CA GLY A 87 15.54 -4.07 0.16
C GLY A 87 16.37 -3.08 0.98
N GLU A 88 17.50 -2.64 0.42
CA GLU A 88 18.49 -1.80 1.11
C GLU A 88 17.94 -0.44 1.54
N THR A 89 17.03 0.16 0.76
CA THR A 89 16.45 1.49 1.03
C THR A 89 14.99 1.45 1.48
N GLY A 90 14.51 0.27 1.87
CA GLY A 90 13.11 0.02 2.21
C GLY A 90 12.46 -0.98 1.27
N CYS A 91 11.13 -0.96 1.20
CA CYS A 91 10.38 -1.96 0.43
C CYS A 91 10.56 -1.76 -1.09
N CYS A 92 10.88 -2.84 -1.81
CA CYS A 92 11.08 -2.83 -3.26
C CYS A 92 9.78 -2.72 -4.09
N LEU A 93 8.62 -2.93 -3.46
CA LEU A 93 7.33 -2.69 -4.09
C LEU A 93 6.96 -1.21 -4.05
N GLU A 94 6.38 -0.70 -5.14
CA GLU A 94 5.63 0.57 -5.08
C GLU A 94 4.48 0.45 -4.07
N ARG A 95 4.13 1.55 -3.40
CA ARG A 95 3.18 1.52 -2.27
C ARG A 95 1.81 0.95 -2.63
N TRP A 96 1.30 1.23 -3.83
CA TRP A 96 0.03 0.67 -4.30
C TRP A 96 0.09 -0.85 -4.52
N MET A 97 1.27 -1.44 -4.70
CA MET A 97 1.45 -2.89 -4.80
C MET A 97 1.63 -3.56 -3.44
N ARG A 98 1.87 -2.80 -2.37
CA ARG A 98 2.06 -3.36 -1.02
C ARG A 98 0.70 -3.78 -0.43
N PRO A 99 0.67 -4.78 0.47
CA PRO A 99 -0.51 -5.06 1.27
C PRO A 99 -0.99 -3.80 2.00
N TYR A 100 -2.30 -3.58 2.07
CA TYR A 100 -2.83 -2.31 2.58
C TYR A 100 -2.40 -2.00 4.01
N ARG A 101 -2.23 -3.03 4.85
CA ARG A 101 -1.67 -2.89 6.20
C ARG A 101 -0.31 -2.19 6.23
N CYS A 102 0.54 -2.39 5.23
CA CYS A 102 1.83 -1.72 5.13
C CYS A 102 1.70 -0.20 4.94
N THR A 103 0.52 0.29 4.54
CA THR A 103 0.23 1.72 4.42
C THR A 103 0.15 2.41 5.79
N PHE A 104 -0.16 1.65 6.85
CA PHE A 104 -0.28 2.14 8.23
C PHE A 104 0.84 1.67 9.14
N PHE A 105 1.78 0.87 8.61
CA PHE A 105 2.91 0.38 9.38
C PHE A 105 4.01 1.44 9.40
N PHE A 106 4.11 2.17 10.51
CA PHE A 106 5.19 3.10 10.78
C PHE A 106 5.88 2.70 12.08
N CYS A 107 7.20 2.47 12.03
CA CYS A 107 8.00 2.28 13.24
C CYS A 107 8.29 3.62 13.92
N ASP A 108 8.71 3.61 15.18
CA ASP A 108 8.96 4.82 15.96
C ASP A 108 9.98 5.77 15.30
N ILE A 109 11.01 5.21 14.66
CA ILE A 109 12.04 6.00 13.98
C ILE A 109 11.44 6.71 12.75
N LEU A 110 10.59 6.01 11.99
CA LEU A 110 9.91 6.57 10.82
C LEU A 110 8.91 7.64 11.23
N LEU A 111 8.13 7.40 12.30
CA LEU A 111 7.21 8.38 12.86
C LEU A 111 7.95 9.65 13.28
N LYS A 112 9.06 9.53 14.01
CA LYS A 112 9.89 10.67 14.40
C LYS A 112 10.44 11.46 13.20
N SER A 113 10.80 10.77 12.11
CA SER A 113 11.23 11.41 10.87
C SER A 113 10.09 12.24 10.23
N ILE A 114 8.87 11.72 10.24
CA ILE A 114 7.68 12.41 9.72
C ILE A 114 7.30 13.61 10.60
N GLU A 115 7.31 13.44 11.93
CA GLU A 115 6.94 14.47 12.90
C GLU A 115 7.87 15.69 12.88
N THR A 116 9.14 15.47 12.52
CA THR A 116 10.15 16.53 12.44
C THR A 116 10.17 17.26 11.10
N ASP A 117 9.33 16.85 10.15
CA ASP A 117 9.21 17.49 8.84
C ASP A 117 8.24 18.69 8.86
N ASN A 118 8.00 19.26 7.68
CA ASN A 118 7.12 20.41 7.50
C ASN A 118 5.65 20.09 7.84
N ALA A 119 5.14 20.71 8.91
CA ALA A 119 3.77 20.53 9.38
C ALA A 119 2.69 20.82 8.31
N LYS A 120 2.94 21.73 7.36
CA LYS A 120 2.00 22.01 6.26
C LYS A 120 1.95 20.85 5.27
N LEU A 121 3.10 20.25 4.96
CA LEU A 121 3.16 19.05 4.10
C LEU A 121 2.49 17.87 4.78
N TYR A 122 2.72 17.68 6.07
CA TYR A 122 2.05 16.65 6.85
C TYR A 122 0.53 16.83 6.85
N GLY A 123 0.03 18.06 7.06
CA GLY A 123 -1.40 18.35 6.99
C GLY A 123 -2.01 17.99 5.63
N ALA A 124 -1.35 18.40 4.53
CA ALA A 124 -1.79 18.06 3.18
C ALA A 124 -1.76 16.54 2.93
N PHE A 125 -0.72 15.86 3.41
CA PHE A 125 -0.61 14.41 3.36
C PHE A 125 -1.78 13.74 4.07
N ILE A 126 -2.12 14.13 5.30
CA ILE A 126 -3.23 13.53 6.06
C ILE A 126 -4.57 13.73 5.34
N SER A 127 -4.85 14.94 4.82
CA SER A 127 -6.10 15.18 4.08
C SER A 127 -6.21 14.28 2.84
N TYR A 128 -5.13 14.13 2.09
CA TYR A 128 -5.14 13.29 0.89
C TYR A 128 -5.15 11.79 1.24
N PHE A 129 -4.51 11.41 2.34
CA PHE A 129 -4.52 10.05 2.87
C PHE A 129 -5.93 9.61 3.28
N GLN A 130 -6.74 10.51 3.85
CA GLN A 130 -8.16 10.23 4.13
C GLN A 130 -8.96 9.94 2.87
N TYR A 131 -8.69 10.65 1.77
CA TYR A 131 -9.31 10.37 0.47
C TYR A 131 -8.90 9.00 -0.09
N LEU A 132 -7.63 8.61 0.05
CA LEU A 132 -7.18 7.26 -0.29
C LEU A 132 -7.94 6.19 0.50
N VAL A 133 -8.13 6.41 1.80
CA VAL A 133 -8.89 5.48 2.66
C VAL A 133 -10.35 5.36 2.20
N SER A 134 -11.00 6.49 1.85
CA SER A 134 -12.40 6.45 1.39
C SER A 134 -12.55 5.70 0.07
N LEU A 135 -11.67 5.96 -0.91
CA LEU A 135 -11.66 5.21 -2.17
C LEU A 135 -11.51 3.71 -1.95
N ARG A 136 -10.66 3.29 -1.00
CA ARG A 136 -10.53 1.87 -0.69
C ARG A 136 -11.80 1.30 -0.07
N GLN A 137 -12.46 2.03 0.81
CA GLN A 137 -13.73 1.59 1.41
C GLN A 137 -14.81 1.39 0.34
N GLU A 138 -14.92 2.31 -0.62
CA GLU A 138 -15.84 2.20 -1.75
C GLU A 138 -15.49 1.03 -2.69
N LEU A 139 -14.20 0.72 -2.86
CA LEU A 139 -13.77 -0.39 -3.70
C LEU A 139 -14.14 -1.76 -3.11
N ILE A 140 -14.08 -1.91 -1.78
CA ILE A 140 -14.27 -3.19 -1.07
C ILE A 140 -15.71 -3.44 -0.61
N GLY A 141 -16.56 -2.41 -0.57
CA GLY A 141 -17.91 -2.44 0.02
C GLY A 141 -18.96 -1.76 -0.83
#